data_AF-A0A5D3DD22-F1
#
_entry.id   AF-A0A5D3DD22-F1
#
_cell.length_a   1.000
_cell.length_b   1.000
_cell.length_c   1.000
_cell.angle_alpha   90.00
_cell.angle_beta   90.00
_cell.angle_gamma   90.00
#
_symmetry.space_group_name_H-M   'P 1'
#
loop_
_entity.id
_entity.type
_entity.pdbx_description
1 polymer ?
#
loop_
_entity_poly.entity_id
_entity_poly.type
_entity_poly.pdbx_seq_one_letter_code
_entity_poly.pdbx_strand_id
1 'polypeptide(L)'
;MEKGKLIEDKMSVTLKTDSNYPGCELSVKHRKDGSNGNAMGTTQPLIPIFKGEGYEFWSISMKTLLRSQNLWDLVEQGYANPDDKDKLRENRKKDSKALVIIQQAVHDSVFSRIAAATTSKQA
;
A
#
# COMPACT_ATOMS: atom_id res chain seq x y z
N MET A 1 26.01 -2.72 6.86
CA MET A 1 24.93 -2.26 7.76
C MET A 1 24.69 -0.79 7.45
N GLU A 2 23.46 -0.27 7.60
CA GLU A 2 23.13 1.18 7.47
C GLU A 2 22.66 1.71 6.10
N LYS A 3 21.79 0.98 5.40
CA LYS A 3 20.96 1.55 4.31
C LYS A 3 19.43 1.41 4.54
N GLY A 4 19.00 0.45 5.36
CA GLY A 4 17.58 0.28 5.74
C GLY A 4 17.11 1.24 6.84
N LYS A 5 18.03 1.71 7.69
CA LYS A 5 17.72 2.59 8.83
C LYS A 5 17.29 4.01 8.42
N LEU A 6 17.72 4.46 7.25
CA LEU A 6 17.45 5.82 6.77
C LEU A 6 16.00 6.01 6.30
N ILE A 7 15.31 4.93 5.91
CA ILE A 7 13.91 4.98 5.46
C ILE A 7 12.97 4.94 6.67
N GLU A 8 13.29 4.11 7.67
CA GLU A 8 12.55 4.07 8.95
C GLU A 8 12.69 5.36 9.76
N ASP A 9 13.89 5.97 9.81
CA ASP A 9 14.07 7.26 10.50
C ASP A 9 13.35 8.41 9.77
N LYS A 10 13.30 8.41 8.43
CA LYS A 10 12.56 9.44 7.70
C LYS A 10 11.05 9.27 7.76
N MET A 11 10.54 8.04 7.82
CA MET A 11 9.10 7.80 8.03
C MET A 11 8.67 8.04 9.48
N SER A 12 9.56 7.85 10.45
CA SER A 12 9.25 8.02 11.88
C SER A 12 9.38 9.47 12.38
N VAL A 13 10.22 10.30 11.74
CA VAL A 13 10.43 11.70 12.16
C VAL A 13 9.29 12.64 11.73
N THR A 14 8.48 12.29 10.72
CA THR A 14 7.39 13.17 10.24
C THR A 14 6.03 12.93 10.92
N LEU A 15 5.92 11.98 11.85
CA LEU A 15 4.66 11.64 12.53
C LEU A 15 4.72 11.90 14.04
N LYS A 16 5.07 13.13 14.42
CA LYS A 16 4.54 13.73 15.65
C LYS A 16 3.94 15.08 15.26
N THR A 17 2.73 15.33 15.78
CA THR A 17 1.89 16.55 15.65
C THR A 17 1.07 16.62 14.34
N ASP A 18 -0.25 16.86 14.30
CA ASP A 18 -1.23 17.30 15.30
C ASP A 18 -2.63 16.72 15.04
N SER A 19 -3.38 16.55 16.12
CA SER A 19 -4.78 16.14 16.22
C SER A 19 -5.77 17.17 15.63
N ASN A 20 -5.47 17.81 14.50
CA ASN A 20 -6.29 18.89 13.96
C ASN A 20 -6.38 18.86 12.43
N TYR A 21 -7.03 17.84 11.86
CA TYR A 21 -7.64 17.94 10.53
C TYR A 21 -8.95 17.13 10.52
N PRO A 22 -10.13 17.79 10.62
CA PRO A 22 -11.39 17.11 10.48
C PRO A 22 -11.71 16.89 9.00
N GLY A 23 -11.99 15.63 8.65
CA GLY A 23 -12.96 15.21 7.65
C GLY A 23 -12.91 15.85 6.26
N CYS A 24 -12.19 15.22 5.33
CA CYS A 24 -12.63 15.19 3.93
C CYS A 24 -13.62 14.02 3.78
N GLU A 25 -14.90 14.27 4.08
CA GLU A 25 -15.98 13.31 3.87
C GLU A 25 -16.19 13.11 2.36
N LEU A 26 -15.58 12.06 1.80
CA LEU A 26 -15.84 11.61 0.43
C LEU A 26 -17.29 11.10 0.37
N SER A 27 -18.22 11.99 0.00
CA SER A 27 -19.61 11.64 -0.29
C SER A 27 -19.66 10.64 -1.46
N VAL A 28 -19.79 9.36 -1.14
CA VAL A 28 -20.09 8.29 -2.10
C VAL A 28 -21.56 8.43 -2.51
N LYS A 29 -21.81 9.12 -3.63
CA LYS A 29 -23.16 9.24 -4.20
C LYS A 29 -23.56 7.88 -4.77
N HIS A 30 -24.45 7.18 -4.07
CA HIS A 30 -25.12 6.00 -4.59
C HIS A 30 -26.11 6.44 -5.67
N ARG A 31 -25.75 6.30 -6.95
CA ARG A 31 -26.75 6.30 -8.03
C ARG A 31 -27.30 4.89 -8.18
N LYS A 32 -28.63 4.76 -8.11
CA LYS A 32 -29.38 3.57 -8.52
C LYS A 32 -29.13 3.31 -10.00
N ASP A 33 -28.77 2.07 -10.33
CA ASP A 33 -28.86 1.52 -11.68
C ASP A 33 -29.86 0.35 -11.64
N GLY A 34 -30.76 0.33 -12.62
CA GLY A 34 -31.44 -0.88 -13.03
C GLY A 34 -31.02 -1.22 -14.44
N SER A 35 -30.28 -2.33 -14.62
CA SER A 35 -30.61 -3.45 -15.53
C SER A 35 -29.44 -4.44 -15.69
N ASN A 36 -29.78 -5.73 -15.48
CA ASN A 36 -29.25 -6.97 -16.04
C ASN A 36 -27.76 -7.17 -16.37
N GLY A 37 -27.16 -8.15 -15.67
CA GLY A 37 -26.50 -9.28 -16.34
C GLY A 37 -24.97 -9.25 -16.42
N ASN A 38 -24.32 -9.75 -15.36
CA ASN A 38 -23.09 -10.55 -15.40
C ASN A 38 -21.79 -9.91 -15.96
N ALA A 39 -21.19 -9.01 -15.16
CA ALA A 39 -19.73 -8.90 -15.03
C ALA A 39 -19.46 -8.17 -13.71
N MET A 40 -18.90 -8.86 -12.71
CA MET A 40 -18.45 -8.21 -11.48
C MET A 40 -17.16 -7.46 -11.80
N GLY A 41 -17.30 -6.33 -12.48
CA GLY A 41 -16.23 -5.38 -12.72
C GLY A 41 -15.85 -4.78 -11.38
N THR A 42 -14.96 -5.43 -10.65
CA THR A 42 -14.29 -4.78 -9.53
C THR A 42 -13.52 -3.61 -10.14
N THR A 43 -13.98 -2.39 -9.94
CA THR A 43 -13.22 -1.18 -10.30
C THR A 43 -11.91 -1.26 -9.54
N GLN A 44 -10.84 -1.73 -10.20
CA GLN A 44 -9.53 -1.81 -9.58
C GLN A 44 -9.08 -0.38 -9.32
N PRO A 45 -8.76 -0.03 -8.06
CA PRO A 45 -8.25 1.31 -7.77
C PRO A 45 -6.96 1.54 -8.55
N LEU A 46 -6.89 2.68 -9.25
CA LEU A 46 -5.75 3.06 -10.09
C LEU A 46 -4.49 3.13 -9.22
N ILE A 47 -3.46 2.39 -9.62
CA ILE A 47 -2.18 2.36 -8.90
C ILE A 47 -1.40 3.65 -9.24
N PRO A 48 -1.00 4.45 -8.23
CA PRO A 48 -0.19 5.64 -8.47
C PRO A 48 1.22 5.24 -8.89
N ILE A 49 1.78 5.86 -9.94
CA ILE A 49 3.12 5.54 -10.45
C ILE A 49 4.14 6.57 -9.96
N PHE A 50 5.17 6.12 -9.24
CA PHE A 50 6.29 6.93 -8.79
C PHE A 50 7.39 6.96 -9.85
N LYS A 51 7.68 8.15 -10.38
CA LYS A 51 8.71 8.36 -11.42
C LYS A 51 10.04 8.88 -10.87
N GLY A 52 10.16 9.02 -9.55
CA GLY A 52 11.34 9.59 -8.88
C GLY A 52 11.12 10.99 -8.29
N GLU A 53 9.99 11.62 -8.58
CA GLU A 53 9.56 12.92 -8.05
C GLU A 53 8.13 12.85 -7.48
N GLY A 54 7.72 13.84 -6.69
CA GLY A 54 6.36 13.91 -6.13
C GLY A 54 6.06 12.84 -5.07
N TYR A 55 7.08 12.43 -4.30
CA TYR A 55 6.97 11.38 -3.28
C TYR A 55 5.84 11.61 -2.26
N GLU A 56 5.63 12.85 -1.82
CA GLU A 56 4.55 13.19 -0.87
C GLU A 56 3.17 12.79 -1.40
N PHE A 57 2.84 13.18 -2.63
CA PHE A 57 1.55 12.86 -3.24
C PHE A 57 1.41 11.36 -3.55
N TRP A 58 2.49 10.75 -4.06
CA TRP A 58 2.51 9.32 -4.34
C TRP A 58 2.32 8.49 -3.07
N SER A 59 3.03 8.82 -1.98
CA SER A 59 2.98 8.07 -0.72
C SER A 59 1.60 8.16 -0.05
N ILE A 60 0.92 9.31 -0.11
CA ILE A 60 -0.46 9.47 0.36
C ILE A 60 -1.41 8.55 -0.43
N SER A 61 -1.29 8.57 -1.75
CA SER A 61 -2.13 7.76 -2.65
C SER A 61 -1.87 6.26 -2.45
N MET A 62 -0.60 5.87 -2.34
CA MET A 62 -0.17 4.49 -2.09
C MET A 62 -0.66 3.97 -0.73
N LYS A 63 -0.52 4.77 0.33
CA LYS A 63 -1.02 4.43 1.66
C LYS A 63 -2.54 4.24 1.65
N THR A 64 -3.26 5.11 0.95
CA THR A 64 -4.72 5.02 0.81
C THR A 64 -5.13 3.74 0.07
N LEU A 65 -4.46 3.43 -1.04
CA LEU A 65 -4.65 2.20 -1.81
C LEU A 65 -4.44 0.95 -0.94
N LEU A 66 -3.32 0.85 -0.24
CA LEU A 66 -3.00 -0.30 0.61
C LEU A 66 -3.97 -0.43 1.79
N ARG A 67 -4.40 0.69 2.40
CA ARG A 67 -5.41 0.66 3.47
C ARG A 67 -6.77 0.17 2.98
N SER A 68 -7.20 0.58 1.78
CA SER A 68 -8.45 0.10 1.17
C SER A 68 -8.47 -1.42 0.90
N GLN A 69 -7.28 -2.03 0.83
CA GLN A 69 -7.09 -3.46 0.60
C GLN A 69 -6.73 -4.23 1.89
N ASN A 70 -6.70 -3.55 3.05
CA ASN A 70 -6.24 -4.11 4.33
C ASN A 70 -4.82 -4.69 4.27
N LEU A 71 -3.92 -4.02 3.55
CA LEU A 71 -2.53 -4.44 3.34
C LEU A 71 -1.49 -3.57 4.07
N TRP A 72 -1.86 -2.34 4.47
CA TRP A 72 -0.92 -1.37 5.06
C TRP A 72 -0.16 -1.92 6.27
N ASP A 73 -0.85 -2.62 7.18
CA ASP A 73 -0.22 -3.16 8.39
C ASP A 73 0.91 -4.15 8.07
N LEU A 74 0.80 -4.91 6.97
CA LEU A 74 1.85 -5.83 6.52
C LEU A 74 3.04 -5.09 5.92
N VAL A 75 2.82 -3.96 5.27
CA VAL A 75 3.90 -3.12 4.72
C VAL A 75 4.66 -2.43 5.85
N GLU A 76 3.94 -1.89 6.83
CA GLU A 76 4.54 -1.15 7.94
C GLU A 76 5.21 -2.08 8.97
N GLN A 77 4.48 -3.09 9.42
CA GLN A 77 4.90 -3.93 10.54
C GLN A 77 5.51 -5.26 10.08
N GLY A 78 5.14 -5.72 8.90
CA GLY A 78 5.45 -7.08 8.43
C GLY A 78 4.49 -8.10 9.01
N TYR A 79 4.84 -9.38 8.87
CA TYR A 79 4.16 -10.46 9.57
C TYR A 79 5.18 -11.32 10.31
N ALA A 80 4.86 -11.67 11.56
CA ALA A 80 5.57 -12.71 12.28
C ALA A 80 5.24 -14.09 11.66
N ASN A 81 6.00 -15.12 12.04
CA ASN A 81 5.68 -16.50 11.73
C ASN A 81 4.74 -17.04 12.83
N PRO A 82 3.40 -16.99 12.68
CA PRO A 82 2.50 -17.53 13.70
C PRO A 82 2.58 -19.06 13.71
N ASP A 83 2.33 -19.67 14.88
CA ASP A 83 2.14 -21.12 15.00
C ASP A 83 0.95 -21.63 14.18
N ASP A 84 -0.01 -20.74 13.91
CA ASP A 84 -1.14 -20.99 13.04
C ASP A 84 -0.73 -20.97 11.55
N LYS A 85 -0.67 -22.17 10.96
CA LYS A 85 -0.33 -22.38 9.54
C LYS A 85 -1.29 -21.70 8.57
N ASP A 86 -2.57 -21.59 8.91
CA ASP A 86 -3.56 -20.95 8.04
C ASP A 86 -3.38 -19.44 8.05
N LYS A 87 -3.15 -18.85 9.23
CA LYS A 87 -2.81 -17.43 9.36
C LYS A 87 -1.50 -17.08 8.66
N LEU A 88 -0.48 -17.94 8.76
CA LEU A 88 0.78 -17.76 8.04
C LEU A 88 0.57 -17.74 6.52
N ARG A 89 -0.22 -18.70 5.99
CA ARG A 89 -0.52 -18.79 4.56
C ARG A 89 -1.26 -17.54 4.07
N GLU A 90 -2.24 -17.06 4.83
CA GLU A 90 -2.98 -15.84 4.48
C GLU A 90 -2.10 -14.59 4.51
N ASN A 91 -1.23 -14.45 5.53
CA ASN A 91 -0.29 -13.33 5.61
C ASN A 91 0.69 -13.33 4.42
N ARG A 92 1.22 -14.49 4.02
CA ARG A 92 2.08 -14.60 2.83
C ARG A 92 1.38 -14.18 1.55
N LYS A 93 0.10 -14.54 1.37
CA LYS A 93 -0.69 -14.11 0.20
C LYS A 93 -0.88 -12.59 0.19
N LYS A 94 -1.24 -12.02 1.34
CA LYS A 94 -1.45 -10.57 1.46
C LYS A 94 -0.16 -9.79 1.27
N ASP A 95 0.96 -10.26 1.83
CA ASP A 95 2.28 -9.68 1.64
C ASP A 95 2.70 -9.72 0.16
N SER A 96 2.50 -10.86 -0.51
CA SER A 96 2.77 -10.99 -1.95
C SER A 96 1.93 -10.00 -2.77
N LYS A 97 0.65 -9.84 -2.41
CA LYS A 97 -0.24 -8.86 -3.06
C LYS A 97 0.23 -7.42 -2.83
N ALA A 98 0.63 -7.08 -1.61
CA ALA A 98 1.16 -5.76 -1.28
C ALA A 98 2.46 -5.46 -2.03
N LEU A 99 3.36 -6.44 -2.12
CA LEU A 99 4.62 -6.33 -2.85
C LEU A 99 4.36 -6.07 -4.34
N VAL A 100 3.44 -6.80 -4.97
CA VAL A 100 3.07 -6.59 -6.37
C VAL A 100 2.51 -5.18 -6.59
N ILE A 101 1.66 -4.68 -5.68
CA ILE A 101 1.13 -3.31 -5.77
C ILE A 101 2.26 -2.27 -5.70
N ILE A 102 3.21 -2.43 -4.77
CA ILE A 102 4.36 -1.53 -4.64
C ILE A 102 5.24 -1.58 -5.90
N GLN A 103 5.49 -2.78 -6.43
CA GLN A 103 6.26 -2.98 -7.67
C GLN A 103 5.58 -2.34 -8.88
N GLN A 104 4.27 -2.47 -9.02
CA GLN A 104 3.50 -1.84 -10.10
C GLN A 104 3.41 -0.32 -9.95
N ALA A 105 3.63 0.19 -8.74
CA ALA A 105 3.52 1.60 -8.41
C ALA A 105 4.82 2.37 -8.59
N VAL A 106 5.89 1.73 -9.04
CA VAL A 106 7.15 2.40 -9.36
C VAL A 106 7.42 2.31 -10.85
N HIS A 107 7.97 3.37 -11.41
CA HIS A 107 8.44 3.36 -12.79
C HIS A 107 9.73 2.52 -12.90
N ASP A 108 10.00 1.96 -14.08
CA ASP A 108 11.17 1.11 -14.34
C ASP A 108 12.50 1.77 -13.94
N SER A 109 12.59 3.10 -14.08
CA SER A 109 13.76 3.88 -13.67
C SER A 109 14.04 3.83 -12.16
N VAL A 110 13.03 3.54 -11.34
CA VAL A 110 13.11 3.44 -9.88
C VAL A 110 13.04 1.98 -9.40
N PHE A 111 12.51 1.07 -10.22
CA PHE A 111 12.31 -0.35 -9.89
C PHE A 111 13.57 -1.04 -9.37
N SER A 112 14.74 -0.72 -9.94
CA SER A 112 16.04 -1.27 -9.51
C SER A 112 16.32 -1.10 -8.00
N ARG A 113 15.74 -0.09 -7.35
CA ARG A 113 15.90 0.16 -5.91
C ARG A 113 15.14 -0.82 -5.04
N ILE A 114 14.03 -1.36 -5.54
CA ILE A 114 13.15 -2.28 -4.81
C ILE A 114 13.19 -3.71 -5.36
N ALA A 115 13.96 -3.95 -6.43
CA ALA A 115 14.03 -5.25 -7.09
C ALA A 115 14.54 -6.39 -6.19
N ALA A 116 15.34 -6.07 -5.17
CA ALA A 116 15.83 -7.03 -4.19
C ALA A 116 14.85 -7.31 -3.03
N ALA A 117 13.73 -6.57 -2.95
CA ALA A 117 12.74 -6.76 -1.91
C ALA A 117 11.99 -8.07 -2.11
N THR A 118 11.97 -8.91 -1.08
CA THR A 118 11.25 -10.20 -1.08
C THR A 118 9.94 -10.15 -0.29
N THR A 119 9.72 -9.08 0.46
CA THR A 119 8.48 -8.81 1.20
C THR A 119 8.05 -7.37 0.95
N SER A 120 6.77 -7.09 1.18
CA SER A 120 6.21 -5.75 0.99
C SER A 120 6.82 -4.71 1.94
N LYS A 121 7.29 -5.13 3.12
CA LYS A 121 8.02 -4.28 4.08
C LYS A 121 9.44 -3.90 3.62
N GLN A 122 10.07 -4.73 2.79
CA GLN A 122 11.44 -4.47 2.31
C GLN A 122 11.47 -3.52 1.10
N ALA A 123 10.35 -3.38 0.40
CA ALA A 123 10.20 -2.53 -0.79
C ALA A 123 10.02 -1.07 -0.36
#